data_AF-A0A7G2K036-F1
#
_entry.id   AF-A0A7G2K036-F1
#
_cell.length_a   1.000
_cell.length_b   1.000
_cell.length_c   1.000
_cell.angle_alpha   90.00
_cell.angle_beta   90.00
_cell.angle_gamma   90.00
#
_symmetry.space_group_name_H-M   'P 1'
#
loop_
_entity.id
_entity.type
_entity.pdbx_description
1 polymer ?
#
loop_
_entity_poly.entity_id
_entity_poly.type
_entity_poly.pdbx_seq_one_letter_code
_entity_poly.pdbx_strand_id
1 'polypeptide(L)'
;NQFICQADDELAPWWVTLARHEQSRYPVQGTEPYEMLDQKTRENLTALHFVTIDSESTMDMDDALYIEPIAQNSTQTGWKLVVAIADPTAYIALDSQIEQEAKQRCFTNYLPGFNIPMLPRELSDE
;
A
#
# COMPACT_ATOMS: atom_id res chain seq x y z
N ASN A 1 -20.96 -16.85 20.50
CA ASN A 1 -21.62 -16.55 19.22
C ASN A 1 -21.59 -15.07 18.95
N GLN A 2 -20.80 -14.65 17.96
CA GLN A 2 -20.83 -13.30 17.43
C GLN A 2 -21.92 -13.23 16.35
N PHE A 3 -22.74 -12.17 16.37
CA PHE A 3 -23.65 -11.88 15.26
C PHE A 3 -22.85 -11.44 14.04
N ILE A 4 -23.06 -12.09 12.88
CA ILE A 4 -22.30 -11.83 11.65
C ILE A 4 -23.07 -10.88 10.73
N CYS A 5 -24.25 -11.28 10.28
CA CYS A 5 -25.15 -10.52 9.39
C CYS A 5 -26.54 -11.18 9.39
N GLN A 6 -27.53 -10.52 8.80
CA GLN A 6 -28.83 -11.11 8.50
C GLN A 6 -28.73 -12.06 7.29
N ALA A 7 -29.74 -12.91 7.10
CA ALA A 7 -29.76 -13.89 6.00
C ALA A 7 -30.03 -13.27 4.62
N ASP A 8 -30.61 -12.07 4.59
CA ASP A 8 -30.96 -11.29 3.40
C ASP A 8 -29.92 -10.20 3.05
N ASP A 9 -28.79 -10.17 3.76
CA ASP A 9 -27.68 -9.26 3.48
C ASP A 9 -26.95 -9.68 2.19
N GLU A 10 -26.95 -8.82 1.17
CA GLU A 10 -26.29 -9.07 -0.12
C GLU A 10 -24.77 -9.29 0.03
N LEU A 11 -24.17 -8.75 1.10
CA LEU A 11 -22.75 -8.90 1.41
C LEU A 11 -22.46 -10.08 2.36
N ALA A 12 -23.48 -10.89 2.70
CA ALA A 12 -23.32 -12.06 3.56
C ALA A 12 -22.15 -13.00 3.16
N PRO A 13 -21.88 -13.28 1.86
CA PRO A 13 -20.73 -14.12 1.48
C PRO A 13 -19.39 -13.57 1.99
N TRP A 14 -19.20 -12.25 1.98
CA TRP A 14 -17.99 -11.60 2.49
C TRP A 14 -17.94 -11.64 4.01
N TRP A 15 -19.03 -11.25 4.68
CA TRP A 15 -19.08 -11.18 6.15
C TRP A 15 -18.89 -12.54 6.82
N VAL A 16 -19.52 -13.58 6.27
CA VAL A 16 -19.37 -14.95 6.75
C VAL A 16 -17.93 -15.45 6.50
N THR A 17 -17.35 -15.13 5.34
CA THR A 17 -15.98 -15.55 5.01
C THR A 17 -14.95 -14.89 5.92
N LEU A 18 -15.06 -13.57 6.12
CA LEU A 18 -14.15 -12.82 7.00
C LEU A 18 -14.28 -13.30 8.45
N ALA A 19 -15.50 -13.48 8.95
CA ALA A 19 -15.73 -13.96 10.32
C ALA A 19 -15.21 -15.39 10.53
N ARG A 20 -15.38 -16.29 9.54
CA ARG A 20 -14.87 -17.67 9.61
C ARG A 20 -13.34 -17.71 9.72
N HIS A 21 -12.65 -16.75 9.12
CA HIS A 21 -11.18 -16.67 9.09
C HIS A 21 -10.61 -15.62 10.06
N GLU A 22 -11.45 -15.12 10.98
CA GLU A 22 -11.08 -14.13 11.99
C GLU A 22 -10.42 -12.87 11.40
N GLN A 23 -10.84 -12.48 10.20
CA GLN A 23 -10.35 -11.31 9.49
C GLN A 23 -11.21 -10.07 9.79
N SER A 24 -10.57 -8.91 9.84
CA SER A 24 -11.25 -7.63 10.04
C SER A 24 -12.18 -7.30 8.86
N ARG A 25 -13.26 -6.56 9.15
CA ARG A 25 -14.17 -5.98 8.13
C ARG A 25 -13.81 -4.55 7.75
N TYR A 26 -13.00 -3.90 8.57
CA TYR A 26 -12.73 -2.47 8.50
C TYR A 26 -11.25 -2.24 8.22
N PRO A 27 -10.87 -1.16 7.52
CA PRO A 27 -9.48 -0.74 7.41
C PRO A 27 -8.85 -0.48 8.80
N VAL A 28 -7.53 -0.39 8.87
CA VAL A 28 -6.85 0.16 10.06
C VAL A 28 -7.32 1.61 10.24
N GLN A 29 -7.60 2.01 11.47
CA GLN A 29 -7.99 3.39 11.73
C GLN A 29 -6.76 4.29 11.66
N GLY A 30 -6.82 5.31 10.80
CA GLY A 30 -5.79 6.32 10.69
C GLY A 30 -5.80 7.32 11.84
N THR A 31 -4.71 8.10 11.93
CA THR A 31 -4.56 9.19 12.91
C THR A 31 -4.01 10.42 12.21
N GLU A 32 -4.87 11.09 11.43
CA GLU A 32 -4.52 12.36 10.80
C GLU A 32 -4.24 13.47 11.84
N PRO A 33 -3.24 14.34 11.63
CA PRO A 33 -2.32 14.39 10.47
C PRO A 33 -1.16 13.39 10.56
N TYR A 34 -0.72 12.83 9.42
CA TYR A 34 0.55 12.11 9.34
C TYR A 34 1.74 13.05 9.18
N GLU A 35 2.69 12.96 10.11
CA GLU A 35 3.96 13.68 10.03
C GLU A 35 5.08 12.72 9.61
N MET A 36 5.97 13.19 8.72
CA MET A 36 7.15 12.43 8.34
C MET A 36 8.10 12.35 9.55
N LEU A 37 8.29 11.13 10.04
CA LEU A 37 9.15 10.78 11.18
C LEU A 37 10.62 10.65 10.77
N ASP A 38 10.87 10.34 9.49
CA ASP A 38 12.22 10.14 8.98
C ASP A 38 12.98 11.47 8.83
N GLN A 39 14.18 11.51 9.43
CA GLN A 39 15.09 12.65 9.38
C GLN A 39 16.28 12.42 8.44
N LYS A 40 16.28 11.32 7.67
CA LYS A 40 17.35 11.03 6.72
C LYS A 40 17.34 12.04 5.56
N THR A 41 18.53 12.37 5.09
CA THR A 41 18.70 13.11 3.85
C THR A 41 18.24 12.24 2.68
N ARG A 42 17.25 12.71 1.92
CA ARG A 42 16.77 12.06 0.69
C ARG A 42 17.47 12.65 -0.52
N GLU A 43 17.93 11.79 -1.43
CA GLU A 43 18.41 12.24 -2.73
C GLU A 43 17.24 12.82 -3.53
N ASN A 44 17.45 13.99 -4.13
CA ASN A 44 16.42 14.60 -4.96
C ASN A 44 16.44 13.99 -6.36
N LEU A 45 15.51 13.08 -6.62
CA LEU A 45 15.31 12.44 -7.92
C LEU A 45 14.11 13.00 -8.70
N THR A 46 13.55 14.16 -8.31
CA THR A 46 12.34 14.71 -8.95
C THR A 46 12.53 15.12 -10.42
N ALA A 47 13.78 15.18 -10.89
CA ALA A 47 14.09 15.43 -12.30
C ALA A 47 13.99 14.17 -13.19
N LEU A 48 13.94 12.97 -12.59
CA LEU A 48 13.76 11.73 -13.33
C LEU A 48 12.28 11.53 -13.66
N HIS A 49 12.01 11.09 -14.89
CA HIS A 49 10.65 10.83 -15.36
C HIS A 49 10.20 9.43 -14.93
N PHE A 50 9.93 9.27 -13.64
CA PHE A 50 9.32 8.06 -13.11
C PHE A 50 7.90 7.87 -13.65
N VAL A 51 7.52 6.61 -13.84
CA VAL A 51 6.15 6.19 -14.18
C VAL A 51 5.71 5.04 -13.28
N THR A 52 4.43 4.95 -12.97
CA THR A 52 3.80 3.76 -12.38
C THR A 52 2.98 3.06 -13.47
N ILE A 53 2.81 1.75 -13.37
CA ILE A 53 2.08 0.95 -14.37
C ILE A 53 1.13 0.01 -13.63
N ASP A 54 -0.12 0.43 -13.53
CA ASP A 54 -1.12 -0.20 -12.67
C ASP A 54 -2.43 -0.50 -13.43
N SER A 55 -3.35 -1.19 -12.76
CA SER A 55 -4.71 -1.35 -13.27
C SER A 55 -5.50 -0.04 -13.16
N GLU A 56 -6.51 0.15 -14.01
CA GLU A 56 -7.36 1.37 -14.00
C GLU A 56 -7.99 1.66 -12.63
N SER A 57 -8.26 0.62 -11.83
CA SER A 57 -8.88 0.72 -10.51
C SER A 57 -7.87 0.76 -9.35
N THR A 58 -6.57 0.73 -9.60
CA THR A 58 -5.55 0.79 -8.55
C THR A 58 -5.48 2.22 -7.99
N MET A 59 -5.43 2.34 -6.67
CA MET A 59 -5.28 3.62 -5.96
C MET A 59 -4.02 3.66 -5.07
N ASP A 60 -3.44 2.49 -4.80
CA ASP A 60 -2.30 2.24 -3.94
C ASP A 60 -1.04 1.93 -4.78
N MET A 61 -0.50 2.93 -5.48
CA MET A 61 0.72 2.75 -6.30
C MET A 61 1.97 2.64 -5.42
N ASP A 62 2.41 1.41 -5.18
CA ASP A 62 3.56 1.12 -4.31
C ASP A 62 4.92 1.34 -4.99
N ASP A 63 4.98 1.31 -6.32
CA ASP A 63 6.24 1.37 -7.07
C ASP A 63 6.21 2.32 -8.27
N ALA A 64 7.37 2.92 -8.53
CA ALA A 64 7.62 3.76 -9.70
C ALA A 64 8.95 3.41 -10.36
N LEU A 65 8.95 3.42 -11.69
CA LEU A 65 10.07 2.95 -12.51
C LEU A 65 10.65 4.08 -13.37
N TYR A 66 11.98 4.12 -13.46
CA TYR A 66 12.71 4.94 -14.43
C TYR A 66 13.81 4.10 -15.07
N ILE A 67 13.98 4.20 -16.38
CA ILE A 67 15.00 3.44 -17.13
C ILE A 67 15.71 4.33 -18.15
N GLU A 68 17.04 4.24 -18.20
CA GLU A 68 17.88 4.94 -19.18
C GLU A 68 18.98 4.04 -19.76
N PRO A 69 19.32 4.19 -21.06
CA PRO A 69 20.41 3.42 -21.65
C PRO A 69 21.76 3.93 -21.12
N ILE A 70 22.67 3.00 -20.83
CA ILE A 70 24.06 3.32 -20.53
C ILE A 70 24.84 3.31 -21.85
N ALA A 71 25.51 4.41 -22.19
CA ALA A 71 26.31 4.52 -23.42
C ALA A 71 27.81 4.72 -23.12
N GLN A 72 28.67 4.02 -23.86
CA GLN A 72 30.10 4.23 -23.91
C GLN A 72 30.53 4.39 -25.37
N ASN A 73 31.30 5.44 -25.69
CA ASN A 73 31.72 5.74 -27.07
C ASN A 73 30.55 5.72 -28.08
N SER A 74 29.43 6.36 -27.71
CA SER A 74 28.19 6.39 -28.49
C SER A 74 27.55 5.03 -28.79
N THR A 75 28.02 3.96 -28.12
CA THR A 75 27.46 2.62 -28.21
C THR A 75 26.73 2.31 -26.93
N GLN A 76 25.47 1.89 -27.01
CA GLN A 76 24.74 1.43 -25.85
C GLN A 76 25.37 0.13 -25.31
N THR A 77 25.75 0.13 -24.05
CA THR A 77 26.39 -1.01 -23.36
C THR A 77 25.50 -1.66 -22.30
N GLY A 78 24.40 -1.01 -21.93
CA GLY A 78 23.46 -1.55 -20.95
C GLY A 78 22.31 -0.62 -20.64
N TRP A 79 21.68 -0.84 -19.49
CA TRP A 79 20.58 -0.05 -18.95
C TRP A 79 20.80 0.23 -17.47
N LYS A 80 20.39 1.39 -17.02
CA LYS A 80 20.22 1.72 -15.61
C LYS A 80 18.73 1.75 -15.33
N LEU A 81 18.30 0.89 -14.40
CA LEU A 81 16.95 0.85 -13.88
C LEU A 81 16.96 1.44 -12.47
N VAL A 82 16.02 2.34 -12.21
CA VAL A 82 15.74 2.86 -10.87
C VAL A 82 14.32 2.42 -10.52
N VAL A 83 14.18 1.77 -9.36
CA VAL A 83 12.91 1.37 -8.78
C VAL A 83 12.73 2.17 -7.49
N ALA A 84 11.74 3.05 -7.47
CA ALA A 84 11.35 3.80 -6.28
C ALA A 84 10.13 3.10 -5.66
N ILE A 85 10.20 2.80 -4.37
CA ILE A 85 9.12 2.14 -3.62
C ILE A 85 8.55 3.14 -2.61
N ALA A 86 7.24 3.12 -2.43
CA ALA A 86 6.55 3.88 -1.38
C ALA A 86 7.19 3.60 -0.01
N ASP A 87 7.25 4.63 0.84
CA ASP A 87 7.91 4.56 2.14
C ASP A 87 6.92 4.85 3.28
N PRO A 88 5.95 3.94 3.54
CA PRO A 88 5.00 4.11 4.63
C PRO A 88 5.70 4.14 6.00
N THR A 89 6.91 3.58 6.11
CA THR A 89 7.71 3.61 7.35
C THR A 89 8.22 5.00 7.70
N ALA A 90 8.22 5.93 6.75
CA ALA A 90 8.48 7.34 7.02
C ALA A 90 7.36 7.98 7.86
N TYR A 91 6.15 7.42 7.89
CA TYR A 91 4.99 7.96 8.60
C TYR A 91 4.51 7.07 9.75
N ILE A 92 4.78 5.77 9.69
CA ILE A 92 4.36 4.79 10.69
C ILE A 92 5.51 4.52 11.67
N ALA A 93 5.35 4.98 12.92
CA ALA A 93 6.34 4.74 13.96
C ALA A 93 6.38 3.24 14.35
N LEU A 94 7.59 2.77 14.68
CA LEU A 94 7.79 1.46 15.30
C LEU A 94 6.95 1.36 16.58
N ASP A 95 6.34 0.20 16.82
CA ASP A 95 5.46 -0.10 17.96
C ASP A 95 4.19 0.77 18.10
N SER A 96 3.88 1.60 17.09
CA SER A 96 2.62 2.36 17.05
C SER A 96 1.40 1.44 16.91
N GLN A 97 0.21 1.96 17.23
CA GLN A 97 -1.04 1.20 17.05
C GLN A 97 -1.23 0.79 15.57
N ILE A 98 -0.96 1.68 14.63
CA ILE A 98 -1.04 1.39 13.20
C ILE A 98 -0.09 0.25 12.83
N GLU A 99 1.15 0.27 13.34
CA GLU A 99 2.13 -0.78 13.09
C GLU A 99 1.70 -2.13 13.69
N GLN A 100 1.15 -2.13 14.90
CA GLN A 100 0.63 -3.34 15.54
C GLN A 100 -0.56 -3.94 14.75
N GLU A 101 -1.49 -3.09 14.29
CA GLU A 101 -2.62 -3.54 13.47
C GLU A 101 -2.18 -4.04 12.09
N ALA A 102 -1.23 -3.34 11.46
CA ALA A 102 -0.65 -3.77 10.18
C ALA A 102 0.07 -5.13 10.32
N LYS A 103 0.87 -5.31 11.39
CA LYS A 103 1.50 -6.61 11.73
C LYS A 103 0.48 -7.71 11.98
N GLN A 104 -0.64 -7.40 12.61
CA GLN A 104 -1.71 -8.38 12.86
C GLN A 104 -2.40 -8.81 11.55
N ARG A 105 -2.57 -7.88 10.60
CA ARG A 105 -3.22 -8.12 9.30
C ARG A 105 -2.30 -8.80 8.30
N CYS A 106 -1.01 -8.50 8.33
CA CYS A 106 0.05 -8.95 7.42
C CYS A 106 -0.09 -8.52 5.95
N PHE A 107 -1.31 -8.37 5.42
CA PHE A 107 -1.56 -8.05 4.02
C PHE A 107 -2.92 -7.34 3.83
N THR A 108 -3.06 -6.62 2.72
CA THR A 108 -4.36 -6.12 2.25
C THR A 108 -5.19 -7.29 1.74
N ASN A 109 -6.43 -7.43 2.21
CA ASN A 109 -7.32 -8.48 1.75
C ASN A 109 -8.12 -7.99 0.53
N TYR A 110 -7.79 -8.47 -0.66
CA TYR A 110 -8.51 -8.15 -1.89
C TYR A 110 -9.66 -9.15 -2.09
N LEU A 111 -10.88 -8.66 -1.94
CA LEU A 111 -12.11 -9.44 -2.14
C LEU A 111 -12.76 -9.03 -3.47
N PRO A 112 -13.64 -9.86 -4.06
CA PRO A 112 -14.40 -9.43 -5.23
C PRO A 112 -15.17 -8.13 -4.92
N GLY A 113 -14.86 -7.06 -5.66
CA GLY A 113 -15.54 -5.77 -5.56
C GLY A 113 -14.97 -4.76 -4.55
N PHE A 114 -14.14 -5.15 -3.58
CA PHE A 114 -13.48 -4.21 -2.65
C PHE A 114 -12.28 -4.84 -1.93
N ASN A 115 -11.43 -3.99 -1.35
CA ASN A 115 -10.32 -4.41 -0.51
C ASN A 115 -10.50 -3.97 0.95
N ILE A 116 -9.82 -4.67 1.86
CA ILE A 116 -9.65 -4.27 3.25
C ILE A 116 -8.16 -4.00 3.45
N PRO A 117 -7.73 -2.73 3.42
CA PRO A 117 -6.31 -2.40 3.39
C PRO A 117 -5.60 -2.77 4.69
N MET A 118 -4.33 -3.12 4.55
CA MET A 118 -3.41 -3.38 5.65
C MET A 118 -3.12 -2.10 6.45
N LEU A 119 -3.05 -0.96 5.76
CA LEU A 119 -2.77 0.35 6.32
C LEU A 119 -4.06 1.21 6.31
N PRO A 120 -4.06 2.36 7.02
CA PRO A 120 -5.10 3.37 6.85
C PRO A 120 -5.24 3.80 5.39
N ARG A 121 -6.47 4.05 4.94
CA ARG A 121 -6.72 4.43 3.53
C ARG A 121 -6.04 5.75 3.17
N GLU A 122 -5.96 6.65 4.14
CA GLU A 122 -5.33 7.95 3.99
C GLU A 122 -3.80 7.85 3.79
N LEU A 123 -3.18 6.71 4.12
CA LEU A 123 -1.76 6.45 3.80
C LEU A 123 -1.56 5.58 2.57
N SER A 124 -2.57 4.80 2.16
CA SER A 124 -2.45 3.90 1.00
C SER A 124 -2.96 4.52 -0.29
N ASP A 125 -4.02 5.32 -0.22
CA ASP A 125 -4.80 5.77 -1.36
C ASP A 125 -4.57 7.27 -1.68
N GLU A 126 -3.90 8.02 -0.79
CA GLU A 126 -3.58 9.46 -0.92
C GLU A 126 -2.07 9.71 -0.93
#